data_AF-A0A3S2CAR7-F1
#
_entry.id   AF-A0A3S2CAR7-F1
#
_cell.length_a   1.000
_cell.length_b   1.000
_cell.length_c   1.000
_cell.angle_alpha   90.00
_cell.angle_beta   90.00
_cell.angle_gamma   90.00
#
_symmetry.space_group_name_H-M   'P 1'
#
loop_
_entity.id
_entity.type
_entity.pdbx_description
1 polymer ?
#
loop_
_entity_poly.entity_id
_entity_poly.type
_entity_poly.pdbx_seq_one_letter_code
_entity_poly.pdbx_strand_id
1 'polypeptide(L)' 'AWHHPDITASYAWVEVRLTNHAAKGITDKDFELAKKIEDVVQWQPAKEGGALEGTPLTDQRFAYVKYD' A
#
# COMPACT_ATOMS: atom_id res chain seq x y z
N ALA A 1 13.15 -7.94 0.04
CA ALA A 1 12.27 -8.79 0.85
C ALA A 1 12.40 -10.28 0.51
N TRP A 2 12.38 -10.69 -0.77
CA TRP A 2 12.23 -12.11 -1.17
C TRP A 2 11.05 -12.77 -0.45
N HIS A 3 9.91 -12.10 -0.58
CA HIS A 3 8.60 -12.45 -0.08
C HIS A 3 7.64 -11.77 -1.04
N HIS A 4 6.84 -12.53 -1.77
CA HIS A 4 6.09 -12.02 -2.91
C HIS A 4 4.59 -12.08 -2.59
N PRO A 5 3.84 -11.01 -2.89
CA PRO A 5 2.38 -11.05 -2.81
C PRO A 5 1.78 -11.82 -3.99
N ASP A 6 0.59 -12.35 -3.78
CA ASP A 6 -0.35 -12.61 -4.88
C ASP A 6 -1.12 -11.32 -5.15
N ILE A 7 -1.13 -10.88 -6.41
CA ILE A 7 -1.80 -9.65 -6.84
C ILE A 7 -2.91 -9.98 -7.83
N THR A 8 -4.09 -9.40 -7.61
CA THR A 8 -5.16 -9.36 -8.60
C THR A 8 -5.50 -7.90 -8.87
N ALA A 9 -5.43 -7.48 -10.13
CA ALA A 9 -5.72 -6.10 -10.52
C ALA A 9 -6.93 -6.06 -11.44
N SER A 10 -7.80 -5.08 -11.21
CA SER A 10 -8.94 -4.74 -12.06
C SER A 10 -8.92 -3.23 -12.31
N TYR A 11 -9.86 -2.74 -13.12
CA TYR A 11 -9.87 -1.34 -13.56
C TYR A 11 -9.76 -0.35 -12.39
N ALA A 12 -10.55 -0.52 -11.34
CA ALA A 12 -10.64 0.43 -10.24
C ALA A 12 -9.98 -0.05 -8.92
N TRP A 13 -9.36 -1.23 -8.89
CA TRP A 13 -8.83 -1.80 -7.64
C TRP A 13 -7.68 -2.78 -7.86
N VAL A 14 -6.85 -2.92 -6.83
CA VAL A 14 -5.80 -3.93 -6.72
C VAL A 14 -6.00 -4.66 -5.39
N GLU A 15 -6.13 -5.98 -5.44
CA GLU A 15 -6.15 -6.84 -4.26
C GLU A 15 -4.76 -7.44 -4.07
N VAL A 16 -4.22 -7.30 -2.86
CA VAL A 16 -2.93 -7.87 -2.47
C VAL A 16 -3.18 -8.90 -1.37
N ARG A 17 -2.79 -10.16 -1.63
CA ARG A 17 -2.87 -11.25 -0.67
C ARG A 17 -1.46 -11.66 -0.26
N LEU A 18 -1.25 -11.75 1.06
CA LEU A 18 0.04 -12.08 1.65
C LEU A 18 -0.07 -13.41 2.41
N THR A 19 0.82 -14.34 2.09
CA THR A 19 1.00 -15.59 2.81
C THR A 19 2.41 -16.11 2.57
N ASN A 20 2.96 -16.85 3.53
CA ASN A 20 4.25 -17.49 3.38
C ASN A 20 4.08 -18.93 2.91
N HIS A 21 4.37 -19.18 1.63
CA HIS A 21 4.25 -20.51 1.02
C HIS A 21 5.11 -21.58 1.69
N ALA A 22 6.29 -21.22 2.18
CA ALA A 22 7.20 -22.17 2.83
C ALA A 22 6.68 -22.58 4.22
N ALA A 23 6.12 -21.62 4.96
CA ALA A 23 5.51 -21.87 6.27
C ALA A 23 4.07 -22.41 6.18
N LYS A 24 3.45 -22.35 5.00
CA LYS A 24 2.03 -22.67 4.77
C LYS A 24 1.10 -21.87 5.69
N GLY A 25 1.41 -20.60 5.91
CA GLY A 25 0.68 -19.73 6.83
C GLY A 25 1.23 -18.31 6.86
N ILE A 26 0.72 -17.50 7.78
CA ILE A 26 1.15 -16.12 8.00
C ILE A 26 2.38 -16.08 8.91
N THR A 27 3.31 -15.20 8.58
CA THR A 27 4.57 -14.96 9.30
C THR A 27 4.86 -13.47 9.40
N ASP A 28 5.88 -13.09 10.16
CA ASP A 28 6.32 -11.69 10.29
C ASP A 28 6.69 -11.04 8.94
N LYS A 29 7.15 -11.84 7.97
CA LYS A 29 7.44 -11.36 6.61
C LYS A 29 6.20 -10.79 5.93
N ASP A 30 5.03 -11.37 6.17
CA ASP A 30 3.76 -10.90 5.64
C ASP A 30 3.41 -9.54 6.25
N PHE A 31 3.55 -9.40 7.56
CA PHE A 31 3.29 -8.14 8.25
C PHE A 31 4.28 -7.04 7.87
N GLU A 32 5.58 -7.36 7.75
CA GLU A 32 6.60 -6.40 7.30
C GLU A 32 6.31 -5.91 5.87
N LEU A 33 5.93 -6.81 4.97
CA LEU A 33 5.58 -6.45 3.60
C LEU A 33 4.28 -5.64 3.54
N ALA A 34 3.26 -6.03 4.31
CA ALA A 34 2.01 -5.27 4.43
C ALA A 34 2.28 -3.84 4.87
N LYS A 35 3.06 -3.66 5.95
CA LYS A 35 3.44 -2.33 6.44
C LYS A 35 4.12 -1.50 5.36
N LYS A 36 5.03 -2.10 4.59
CA LYS A 36 5.71 -1.37 3.52
C LYS A 36 4.78 -0.97 2.37
N ILE A 37 3.77 -1.78 2.07
CA ILE A 37 2.72 -1.44 1.10
C ILE A 37 1.91 -0.26 1.61
N GLU A 38 1.46 -0.29 2.88
CA GLU A 38 0.74 0.81 3.50
C GLU A 38 1.54 2.11 3.50
N ASP A 39 2.83 2.07 3.89
CA ASP A 39 3.71 3.24 3.86
C ASP A 39 3.78 3.88 2.45
N VAL A 40 3.72 3.06 1.39
CA VAL A 40 3.79 3.54 0.00
C VAL A 40 2.44 4.06 -0.48
N VAL A 41 1.35 3.33 -0.23
CA VAL A 41 0.00 3.70 -0.66
C VAL A 41 -0.51 4.93 0.10
N GLN A 42 -0.18 5.03 1.38
CA GLN A 42 -0.56 6.16 2.24
C GLN A 42 0.46 7.30 2.22
N TRP A 43 1.45 7.26 1.33
CA TRP A 43 2.50 8.27 1.29
C TRP A 43 1.92 9.67 1.00
N GLN A 44 2.29 10.64 1.84
CA GLN A 44 1.84 12.03 1.78
C GLN A 44 3.05 12.96 1.64
N PRO A 45 3.58 13.16 0.42
CA PRO A 45 4.82 13.91 0.21
C PRO A 45 4.74 15.38 0.66
N ALA A 46 3.55 15.97 0.66
CA ALA A 46 3.31 17.34 1.16
C ALA A 46 3.77 17.53 2.61
N LYS A 47 3.74 16.47 3.41
CA LYS A 47 4.14 16.50 4.83
C LYS A 47 5.67 16.47 5.02
N GLU A 48 6.43 16.22 3.97
CA GLU A 48 7.90 16.07 4.02
C GLU A 48 8.65 17.37 3.65
N GLY A 49 7.95 18.43 3.24
CA GLY A 49 8.56 19.72 2.89
C GLY A 49 9.37 19.72 1.59
N GLY A 50 9.15 18.71 0.73
CA GLY A 50 9.76 18.61 -0.59
C GLY A 50 9.01 19.36 -1.69
N ALA A 51 9.43 19.16 -2.94
CA ALA A 51 8.81 19.80 -4.12
C ALA A 51 7.47 19.15 -4.55
N LEU A 52 7.10 18.01 -3.98
CA LEU A 52 5.91 17.26 -4.36
C LEU A 52 4.72 17.61 -3.45
N GLU A 53 3.64 18.09 -4.05
CA GLU A 53 2.44 18.55 -3.33
C GLU A 53 1.48 17.42 -2.91
N GLY A 54 1.60 16.23 -3.49
CA GLY A 54 0.72 15.09 -3.19
C GLY A 54 -0.68 15.19 -3.80
N THR A 55 -1.62 14.36 -3.32
CA THR A 55 -3.01 14.35 -3.78
C THR A 55 -3.85 15.45 -3.09
N PRO A 56 -4.75 16.13 -3.82
CA PRO A 56 -5.63 17.13 -3.21
C PRO A 56 -6.59 16.50 -2.17
N LEU A 57 -6.50 16.93 -0.90
CA LEU A 57 -7.32 16.38 0.20
C LEU A 57 -8.79 16.80 0.15
N THR A 58 -9.10 17.93 -0.48
CA THR A 58 -10.46 18.51 -0.50
C THR A 58 -11.24 18.19 -1.77
N ASP A 59 -10.61 17.58 -2.77
CA ASP A 59 -11.28 17.19 -4.02
C ASP A 59 -11.53 15.68 -4.03
N GLN A 60 -12.79 15.30 -3.78
CA GLN A 60 -13.20 13.90 -3.70
C GLN A 60 -12.92 13.10 -4.98
N ARG A 61 -12.75 13.75 -6.14
CA ARG A 61 -12.39 13.08 -7.39
C ARG A 61 -11.00 12.42 -7.32
N PHE A 62 -10.14 12.91 -6.42
CA PHE A 62 -8.77 12.43 -6.24
C PHE A 62 -8.54 11.74 -4.88
N ALA A 63 -9.59 11.53 -4.08
CA ALA A 63 -9.55 10.86 -2.79
C ALA A 63 -9.62 9.32 -2.93
N TYR A 64 -8.70 8.74 -3.70
CA TYR A 64 -8.65 7.29 -3.94
C TYR A 64 -7.97 6.50 -2.81
N VAL A 65 -7.32 7.18 -1.86
CA VAL A 65 -6.84 6.61 -0.60
C VAL A 65 -7.56 7.31 0.55
N LYS A 66 -8.17 6.53 1.43
CA LYS A 66 -8.66 7.03 2.72
C LYS A 66 -7.51 6.87 3.71
N TYR A 67 -7.03 7.98 4.24
CA TYR A 67 -6.07 7.99 5.33
C TYR A 67 -6.81 7.67 6.64
N ASP A 68 -6.14 6.97 7.56
CA ASP A 68 -6.62 6.69 8.92
C ASP A 68 -6.58 7.94 9.83
#